data_AF-A0A0J9YU58-F1
#
_entry.id   AF-A0A0J9YU58-F1
#
_cell.length_a   1.000
_cell.length_b   1.000
_cell.length_c   1.000
_cell.angle_alpha   90.00
_cell.angle_beta   90.00
_cell.angle_gamma   90.00
#
_symmetry.space_group_name_H-M   'P 1'
#
loop_
_entity.id
_entity.type
_entity.pdbx_description
1 polymer ?
#
loop_
_entity_poly.entity_id
_entity_poly.type
_entity_poly.pdbx_seq_one_letter_code
_entity_poly.pdbx_strand_id
1 'polypeptide(L)' 'MSGRNNNKLPSNLPQLQNLIKRDPPAYVEEFLQQYNHYKSNMEIFKLQPNKPSKELAELVMFMA' A
#
# COMPACT_ATOMS: atom_id res chain seq x y z
N MET A 1 -6.43 -26.15 13.68
CA MET A 1 -7.14 -24.86 13.82
C MET A 1 -6.24 -23.78 13.24
N SER A 2 -6.49 -23.39 11.99
CA SER A 2 -5.64 -22.44 11.25
C SER A 2 -5.72 -21.06 11.90
N GLY A 3 -4.57 -20.56 12.36
CA GLY A 3 -4.45 -19.20 12.86
C GLY A 3 -4.93 -18.22 11.79
N ARG A 4 -6.02 -17.51 12.09
CA ARG A 4 -6.49 -16.35 11.34
C ARG A 4 -5.29 -15.40 11.15
N ASN A 5 -4.83 -15.26 9.92
CA ASN A 5 -3.80 -14.30 9.54
C ASN A 5 -4.41 -12.89 9.67
N ASN A 6 -4.34 -12.36 10.89
CA ASN A 6 -4.76 -11.02 11.28
C ASN A 6 -4.15 -9.95 10.33
N ASN A 7 -5.01 -9.13 9.72
CA ASN A 7 -4.78 -7.72 9.36
C ASN A 7 -3.49 -7.29 8.60
N LYS A 8 -2.73 -8.20 7.98
CA LYS A 8 -1.51 -7.84 7.23
C LYS A 8 -1.69 -7.64 5.72
N LEU A 9 -2.92 -7.67 5.21
CA LEU A 9 -3.18 -7.29 3.81
C LEU A 9 -2.67 -5.88 3.46
N PRO A 10 -2.89 -4.83 4.28
CA PRO A 10 -2.35 -3.50 3.98
C PRO A 10 -0.82 -3.39 4.08
N SER A 11 -0.11 -4.37 4.64
CA SER A 11 1.37 -4.36 4.70
C SER A 11 2.03 -5.26 3.66
N ASN A 12 1.28 -6.08 2.91
CA ASN A 12 1.83 -6.94 1.86
C ASN A 12 1.35 -6.48 0.48
N LEU A 13 1.96 -5.39 0.00
CA LEU A 13 1.60 -4.73 -1.27
C LEU A 13 1.61 -5.67 -2.49
N PRO A 14 2.59 -6.58 -2.68
CA PRO A 14 2.57 -7.51 -3.80
C PRO A 14 1.36 -8.45 -3.78
N GLN A 15 0.98 -8.94 -2.60
CA GLN A 15 -0.19 -9.81 -2.47
C GLN A 15 -1.49 -9.03 -2.73
N LEU A 16 -1.59 -7.80 -2.21
CA LEU A 16 -2.74 -6.94 -2.49
C LEU A 16 -2.86 -6.64 -3.98
N GLN A 17 -1.75 -6.39 -4.69
CA GLN A 17 -1.76 -6.17 -6.13
C GLN A 17 -2.29 -7.40 -6.88
N ASN A 18 -1.89 -8.61 -6.50
CA ASN A 18 -2.40 -9.85 -7.10
C ASN A 18 -3.91 -10.05 -6.85
N LEU A 19 -4.39 -9.66 -5.66
CA LEU A 19 -5.80 -9.74 -5.30
C LEU A 19 -6.64 -8.73 -6.09
N ILE A 20 -6.19 -7.47 -6.20
CA ILE A 20 -6.82 -6.43 -7.03
C ILE A 20 -6.85 -6.87 -8.50
N LYS A 21 -5.75 -7.43 -9.03
CA LYS A 21 -5.70 -7.94 -10.41
C LYS A 21 -6.70 -9.08 -10.66
N ARG A 22 -7.05 -9.85 -9.62
CA ARG A 22 -8.00 -10.97 -9.71
C ARG A 22 -9.45 -10.53 -9.60
N ASP A 23 -9.76 -9.61 -8.69
CA ASP A 23 -11.12 -9.12 -8.44
C ASP A 23 -11.12 -7.64 -7.98
N PRO A 24 -10.97 -6.69 -8.91
CA PRO A 24 -10.80 -5.27 -8.55
C PRO A 24 -11.92 -4.69 -7.66
N PRO A 25 -13.22 -4.94 -7.92
CA PRO A 25 -14.31 -4.43 -7.08
C PRO A 25 -14.24 -4.85 -5.62
N ALA A 26 -13.68 -6.04 -5.32
CA ALA A 26 -13.59 -6.57 -3.97
C ALA A 26 -12.48 -5.94 -3.12
N TYR A 27 -11.52 -5.23 -3.72
CA TYR A 27 -10.34 -4.69 -3.05
C TYR A 27 -10.18 -3.17 -3.18
N VAL A 28 -11.28 -2.47 -3.51
CA VAL A 28 -11.28 -1.00 -3.68
C VAL A 28 -10.91 -0.29 -2.38
N GLU A 29 -11.41 -0.76 -1.23
CA GLU A 29 -11.16 -0.13 0.06
C GLU A 29 -9.67 -0.24 0.45
N GLU A 30 -9.06 -1.42 0.28
CA GLU A 30 -7.65 -1.64 0.53
C GLU A 30 -6.76 -0.83 -0.41
N PHE A 31 -7.14 -0.72 -1.69
CA PHE A 31 -6.44 0.15 -2.63
C PHE A 31 -6.50 1.61 -2.19
N LEU A 32 -7.68 2.12 -1.82
CA LEU A 32 -7.86 3.49 -1.34
C LEU A 32 -7.07 3.74 -0.06
N GLN A 33 -6.97 2.75 0.83
CA GLN A 33 -6.14 2.85 2.03
C GLN A 33 -4.67 3.04 1.67
N GLN A 34 -4.12 2.24 0.74
CA GLN A 34 -2.73 2.42 0.28
C GLN A 34 -2.53 3.73 -0.47
N TYR A 35 -3.53 4.19 -1.21
CA TYR A 35 -3.49 5.46 -1.92
C TYR A 35 -3.44 6.66 -0.97
N ASN A 36 -4.20 6.64 0.12
CA ASN A 36 -4.12 7.66 1.16
C ASN A 36 -2.76 7.62 1.86
N HIS A 37 -2.23 6.43 2.13
CA HIS A 37 -0.91 6.27 2.73
C HIS A 37 0.21 6.83 1.81
N TYR A 38 0.10 6.60 0.50
CA TYR A 38 0.98 7.20 -0.50
C TYR A 38 0.93 8.73 -0.47
N LYS A 39 -0.27 9.33 -0.44
CA LYS A 39 -0.43 10.79 -0.37
C LYS A 39 0.24 11.39 0.87
N SER A 40 -0.01 10.80 2.05
CA SER A 40 0.61 11.26 3.30
C SER A 40 2.14 11.15 3.26
N ASN A 41 2.68 10.04 2.75
CA ASN A 41 4.13 9.87 2.61
C ASN A 41 4.72 10.86 1.59
N MET A 42 4.01 11.14 0.51
CA MET A 42 4.43 12.12 -0.49
C MET A 42 4.47 13.54 0.08
N GLU A 43 3.49 13.91 0.91
CA GLU A 43 3.49 15.21 1.60
C GLU A 43 4.67 15.34 2.56
N ILE A 44 4.95 14.31 3.36
CA ILE A 44 6.12 14.28 4.25
C ILE A 44 7.41 14.38 3.44
N PHE A 45 7.51 13.67 2.33
CA PHE A 45 8.69 13.72 1.46
C PHE A 45 8.87 15.11 0.82
N LYS A 46 7.79 15.79 0.45
CA LYS A 46 7.86 17.19 -0.03
C LYS A 46 8.39 18.14 1.04
N LEU A 47 8.07 17.91 2.31
CA LEU A 47 8.59 18.70 3.43
C LEU A 47 10.06 18.39 3.73
N GLN A 48 10.50 17.14 3.53
CA GLN A 48 11.86 16.67 3.79
C GLN A 48 12.40 15.77 2.66
N PRO A 49 12.74 16.35 1.49
CA PRO A 49 13.14 15.57 0.32
C PRO A 49 14.48 14.82 0.50
N ASN A 50 15.30 15.26 1.45
CA ASN A 50 16.60 14.66 1.75
C ASN A 50 16.49 13.37 2.57
N LYS A 51 15.29 13.01 3.05
CA LYS A 51 15.07 11.80 3.82
C LYS A 51 14.51 10.70 2.91
N PRO A 52 15.30 9.65 2.59
CA PRO A 52 14.78 8.54 1.82
C PRO A 52 13.66 7.84 2.59
N SER A 53 12.50 7.68 1.96
CA SER A 53 11.38 6.92 2.49
C SER A 53 11.25 5.59 1.73
N LYS A 54 11.64 4.50 2.38
CA LYS A 54 11.49 3.14 1.85
C LYS A 54 10.01 2.82 1.61
N GLU A 55 9.14 3.25 2.52
CA GLU A 55 7.69 3.07 2.41
C GLU A 55 7.12 3.79 1.19
N LEU A 56 7.56 5.03 0.92
CA LEU A 56 7.15 5.75 -0.29
C LEU A 56 7.61 5.01 -1.56
N ALA A 57 8.83 4.47 -1.58
CA ALA A 57 9.32 3.71 -2.72
C ALA A 57 8.49 2.43 -2.97
N GLU A 58 8.14 1.70 -1.90
CA GLU A 58 7.27 0.51 -1.98
C GLU A 58 5.85 0.86 -2.45
N LEU A 59 5.28 1.97 -1.96
CA LEU A 59 3.97 2.47 -2.38
C LEU A 59 3.96 2.95 -3.84
N VAL A 60 5.03 3.61 -4.30
CA VAL A 60 5.19 3.99 -5.71
C VAL A 60 5.24 2.75 -6.59
N MET A 61 6.01 1.73 -6.20
CA MET A 61 6.09 0.46 -6.95
C MET A 61 4.76 -0.28 -6.97
N PHE A 62 3.93 -0.15 -5.93
CA PHE A 62 2.58 -0.73 -5.90
C PHE A 62 1.61 -0.05 -6.88
N MET A 63 1.77 1.27 -7.08
CA MET A 63 0.91 2.09 -7.95
C MET A 63 1.33 2.09 -9.43
N ALA A 64 2.55 1.64 -9.74
CA ALA A 64 3.10 1.56 -11.10
C ALA A 64 2.54 0.36 -11.88
#